data_AF-A0A8B8B580-F1
#
_entry.id   AF-A0A8B8B580-F1
#
_cell.length_a   1.000
_cell.length_b   1.000
_cell.length_c   1.000
_cell.angle_alpha   90.00
_cell.angle_beta   90.00
_cell.angle_gamma   90.00
#
_symmetry.space_group_name_H-M   'P 1'
#
loop_
_entity.id
_entity.type
_entity.pdbx_description
1 polymer ?
#
loop_
_entity_poly.entity_id
_entity_poly.type
_entity_poly.pdbx_seq_one_letter_code
_entity_poly.pdbx_strand_id
1 'polypeptide(L)'
;MRQKWRVAIRRVDKETNKLWNPGKEDIVCHSHFTETDYKDTGSGERSRLKPEAVPSIFDFKTPQQESDRSKRMRLRCARESSDVTDTVHLYDVQEVVVESLPLSSDSQPVEEEPEIEHDDKEVQCEIPVVGPAAFDLNYKCSLLSPQDQLFLTLIKLRQAAEDVELSMLFQVSESTVSKIITTWINFLYFQLKELEDDFWPSMKTIKQHMPIDFSKKFGNTRVILDATEQPIQKPSNVDAQSKTWSSYKHKNTLKTMIGITPNGAVSYISSAYAGSVSDRQIIERSTLLDSNKFSPGESIMTDRGIMTQDLFATQNVYVNTPSLLKGKSQLDPEEIARDRRVASKRIHVERVIGLAKTFKILNVTLKP
;
A
#
# COMPACT_ATOMS: atom_id res chain seq x y z
N MET A 1 -19.43 40.09 -19.59
CA MET A 1 -18.13 39.47 -19.24
C MET A 1 -18.17 38.68 -17.94
N ARG A 2 -18.52 39.30 -16.80
CA ARG A 2 -18.60 38.61 -15.49
C ARG A 2 -19.45 37.33 -15.48
N GLN A 3 -20.58 37.31 -16.20
CA GLN A 3 -21.42 36.12 -16.33
C GLN A 3 -20.75 35.00 -17.14
N LYS A 4 -19.96 35.33 -18.19
CA LYS A 4 -19.21 34.35 -18.98
C LYS A 4 -18.11 33.68 -18.13
N TRP A 5 -17.44 34.45 -17.28
CA TRP A 5 -16.43 33.92 -16.33
C TRP A 5 -17.05 32.99 -15.30
N ARG A 6 -18.22 33.33 -14.75
CA ARG A 6 -18.95 32.47 -13.79
C ARG A 6 -19.29 31.10 -14.40
N VAL A 7 -19.76 31.10 -15.65
CA VAL A 7 -20.09 29.88 -16.39
C VAL A 7 -18.84 29.07 -16.74
N ALA A 8 -17.74 29.74 -17.09
CA ALA A 8 -16.49 29.07 -17.44
C ALA A 8 -15.79 28.43 -16.24
N ILE A 9 -15.77 29.11 -15.08
CA ILE A 9 -15.10 28.63 -13.86
C ILE A 9 -15.89 27.48 -13.19
N ARG A 10 -17.20 27.37 -13.46
CA ARG A 10 -18.09 26.29 -12.95
C ARG A 10 -18.02 26.04 -11.43
N ARG A 11 -17.59 27.03 -10.65
CA ARG A 11 -17.54 26.96 -9.18
C ARG A 11 -18.96 27.15 -8.63
N VAL A 12 -19.37 26.25 -7.76
CA VAL A 12 -20.67 26.32 -7.08
C VAL A 12 -20.44 26.66 -5.61
N ASP A 13 -21.28 27.54 -5.07
CA ASP A 13 -21.28 27.87 -3.65
C ASP A 13 -21.85 26.69 -2.84
N LYS A 14 -21.12 26.26 -1.81
CA LYS A 14 -21.44 25.07 -1.01
C LYS A 14 -22.72 25.22 -0.20
N GLU A 15 -23.12 26.44 0.14
CA GLU A 15 -24.31 26.68 0.98
C GLU A 15 -25.58 26.85 0.14
N THR A 16 -25.48 27.51 -1.01
CA THR A 16 -26.66 27.86 -1.83
C THR A 16 -26.84 26.99 -3.06
N ASN A 17 -25.87 26.13 -3.38
CA ASN A 17 -25.80 25.30 -4.58
C ASN A 17 -25.97 26.09 -5.89
N LYS A 18 -25.66 27.40 -5.86
CA LYS A 18 -25.74 28.31 -7.01
C LYS A 18 -24.33 28.63 -7.54
N LEU A 19 -24.25 29.00 -8.81
CA LEU A 19 -23.01 29.45 -9.45
C LEU A 19 -22.39 30.61 -8.68
N TRP A 20 -21.15 30.41 -8.23
CA TRP A 20 -20.33 31.37 -7.51
C TRP A 20 -20.32 32.74 -8.21
N ASN A 21 -20.30 33.80 -7.41
CA ASN A 21 -20.30 35.17 -7.90
C ASN A 21 -19.04 35.89 -7.39
N PRO A 22 -18.09 36.28 -8.27
CA PRO A 22 -16.81 36.84 -7.84
C PRO A 22 -16.98 38.21 -7.18
N GLY A 23 -16.39 38.42 -6.01
CA GLY A 23 -16.21 39.71 -5.32
C GLY A 23 -15.02 40.51 -5.85
N LYS A 24 -14.69 41.62 -5.19
CA LYS A 24 -13.61 42.54 -5.61
C LYS A 24 -12.21 41.97 -5.42
N GLU A 25 -12.04 41.08 -4.44
CA GLU A 25 -10.75 40.45 -4.10
C GLU A 25 -10.51 39.12 -4.84
N ASP A 26 -11.47 38.67 -5.64
CA ASP A 26 -11.38 37.39 -6.32
C ASP A 26 -10.54 37.50 -7.60
N ILE A 27 -9.43 36.75 -7.61
CA ILE A 27 -8.47 36.72 -8.72
C ILE A 27 -8.40 35.32 -9.34
N VAL A 28 -8.16 35.26 -10.65
CA VAL A 28 -7.95 34.02 -11.41
C VAL A 28 -6.52 34.07 -11.95
N CYS A 29 -5.75 33.00 -11.76
CA CYS A 29 -4.36 32.95 -12.20
C CYS A 29 -4.25 32.92 -13.73
N HIS A 30 -3.09 33.34 -14.24
CA HIS A 30 -2.80 33.49 -15.66
C HIS A 30 -2.89 32.18 -16.45
N SER A 31 -2.72 31.03 -15.79
CA SER A 31 -2.72 29.69 -16.40
C SER A 31 -4.08 29.24 -16.95
N HIS A 32 -5.16 29.94 -16.61
CA HIS A 32 -6.51 29.63 -17.11
C HIS A 32 -6.87 30.36 -18.41
N PHE A 33 -5.94 31.15 -18.96
CA PHE A 33 -6.11 31.93 -20.19
C PHE A 33 -5.08 31.50 -21.23
N THR A 34 -5.45 31.61 -22.50
CA THR A 34 -4.54 31.32 -23.62
C THR A 34 -3.67 32.55 -23.93
N GLU A 35 -2.54 32.37 -24.62
CA GLU A 35 -1.64 33.48 -24.96
C GLU A 35 -2.32 34.56 -25.82
N THR A 36 -3.33 34.19 -26.62
CA THR A 36 -4.09 35.11 -27.47
C THR A 36 -5.09 36.00 -26.71
N ASP A 37 -5.37 35.67 -25.45
CA ASP A 37 -6.26 36.43 -24.56
C ASP A 37 -5.58 37.67 -23.95
N TYR A 38 -4.25 37.78 -24.10
CA TYR A 38 -3.47 38.91 -23.61
C TYR A 38 -3.31 39.99 -24.69
N LYS A 39 -3.22 41.25 -24.25
CA LYS A 39 -2.89 42.38 -25.13
C LYS A 39 -1.42 42.28 -25.53
N ASP A 40 -1.15 42.47 -26.81
CA ASP A 40 0.23 42.59 -27.28
C ASP A 40 0.74 44.00 -26.93
N THR A 41 1.59 44.07 -25.91
CA THR A 41 2.33 45.27 -25.55
C THR A 41 3.76 45.01 -25.94
N GLY A 42 4.15 45.41 -27.16
CA GLY A 42 5.48 45.19 -27.75
C GLY A 42 6.66 45.86 -27.03
N SER A 43 6.57 46.08 -25.72
CA SER A 43 7.54 46.75 -24.87
C SER A 43 7.57 46.14 -23.45
N GLY A 44 7.64 44.81 -23.31
CA GLY A 44 8.06 44.13 -22.08
C GLY A 44 7.30 44.42 -20.77
N GLU A 45 6.21 45.19 -20.81
CA GLU A 45 5.36 45.44 -19.64
C GLU A 45 4.47 44.24 -19.33
N ARG A 46 4.03 44.14 -18.06
CA ARG A 46 3.21 43.05 -17.54
C ARG A 46 1.98 42.82 -18.44
N SER A 47 1.87 41.64 -19.05
CA SER A 47 0.78 41.24 -19.93
C SER A 47 -0.59 41.45 -19.28
N ARG A 48 -1.43 42.30 -19.88
CA ARG A 48 -2.80 42.57 -19.40
C ARG A 48 -3.81 41.83 -20.28
N LEU A 49 -4.84 41.24 -19.66
CA LEU A 49 -5.91 40.57 -20.40
C LEU A 49 -6.69 41.57 -21.28
N LYS A 50 -7.13 41.09 -22.44
CA LYS A 50 -8.11 41.81 -23.27
C LYS A 50 -9.45 41.94 -22.52
N PRO A 51 -10.21 43.04 -22.69
CA PRO A 51 -11.51 43.21 -22.03
C PRO A 51 -12.51 42.08 -22.28
N GLU A 52 -12.37 41.38 -23.41
CA GLU A 52 -13.19 40.27 -23.89
C GLU A 52 -12.63 38.87 -23.56
N ALA A 53 -11.47 38.77 -22.89
CA ALA A 53 -10.89 37.49 -22.49
C ALA A 53 -11.78 36.74 -21.50
N VAL A 54 -11.95 35.42 -21.70
CA VAL A 54 -12.68 34.53 -20.80
C VAL A 54 -11.79 33.33 -20.50
N PRO A 55 -11.59 32.94 -19.22
CA PRO A 55 -10.77 31.79 -18.91
C PRO A 55 -11.41 30.53 -19.51
N SER A 56 -10.61 29.75 -20.22
CA SER A 56 -11.08 28.62 -21.04
C SER A 56 -10.35 27.32 -20.73
N ILE A 57 -9.19 27.41 -20.05
CA ILE A 57 -8.35 26.26 -19.72
C ILE A 57 -8.71 25.78 -18.31
N PHE A 58 -9.59 24.78 -18.23
CA PHE A 58 -9.97 24.11 -16.98
C PHE A 58 -10.09 22.60 -17.20
N ASP A 59 -9.46 21.81 -16.32
CA ASP A 59 -9.54 20.34 -16.34
C ASP A 59 -10.80 19.83 -15.62
N PHE A 60 -11.99 20.15 -16.14
CA PHE A 60 -13.22 19.58 -15.63
C PHE A 60 -13.42 18.17 -16.18
N LYS A 61 -13.32 17.14 -15.32
CA LYS A 61 -13.61 15.75 -15.69
C LYS A 61 -15.07 15.62 -16.19
N THR A 62 -15.25 15.29 -17.46
CA THR A 62 -16.55 14.89 -18.02
C THR A 62 -16.93 13.50 -17.48
N PRO A 63 -18.20 13.20 -17.17
CA PRO A 63 -18.61 11.84 -16.79
C PRO A 63 -18.28 10.87 -17.94
N GLN A 64 -17.33 9.96 -17.73
CA GLN A 64 -17.00 8.93 -18.70
C GLN A 64 -18.12 7.90 -18.82
N GLN A 65 -18.42 7.49 -20.05
CA GLN A 65 -19.28 6.33 -20.32
C GLN A 65 -18.78 5.10 -19.55
N GLU A 66 -19.73 4.35 -19.01
CA GLU A 66 -19.49 3.19 -18.16
C GLU A 66 -18.60 2.16 -18.86
N SER A 67 -17.43 1.88 -18.29
CA SER A 67 -16.46 0.95 -18.87
C SER A 67 -17.01 -0.48 -18.92
N ASP A 68 -16.55 -1.28 -19.88
CA ASP A 68 -16.92 -2.71 -19.94
C ASP A 68 -16.47 -3.50 -18.71
N ARG A 69 -15.52 -2.97 -17.93
CA ARG A 69 -15.11 -3.49 -16.61
C ARG A 69 -16.23 -3.29 -15.57
N SER A 70 -16.86 -2.12 -15.55
CA SER A 70 -17.99 -1.80 -14.66
C SER A 70 -19.23 -2.63 -15.01
N LYS A 71 -19.50 -2.85 -16.30
CA LYS A 71 -20.58 -3.75 -16.77
C LYS A 71 -20.35 -5.20 -16.33
N ARG A 72 -19.10 -5.69 -16.45
CA ARG A 72 -18.72 -7.05 -16.02
C ARG A 72 -18.84 -7.24 -14.51
N MET A 73 -18.41 -6.25 -13.72
CA MET A 73 -18.53 -6.29 -12.26
C MET A 73 -19.98 -6.37 -11.80
N ARG A 74 -20.87 -5.60 -12.45
CA ARG A 74 -22.31 -5.62 -12.15
C ARG A 74 -22.96 -6.97 -12.48
N LEU A 75 -22.58 -7.60 -13.58
CA LEU A 75 -23.04 -8.95 -13.95
C LEU A 75 -22.52 -10.04 -12.99
N ARG A 76 -21.33 -9.85 -12.40
CA ARG A 76 -20.76 -10.76 -11.41
C ARG A 76 -21.51 -10.70 -10.08
N CYS A 77 -21.79 -9.49 -9.56
CA CYS A 77 -22.59 -9.32 -8.35
C CYS A 77 -24.04 -9.85 -8.51
N ALA A 78 -24.61 -9.81 -9.71
CA ALA A 78 -25.94 -10.36 -9.98
C ALA A 78 -25.98 -11.90 -9.98
N ARG A 79 -24.85 -12.57 -10.27
CA ARG A 79 -24.71 -14.04 -10.19
C ARG A 79 -24.43 -14.54 -8.77
N GLU A 80 -23.72 -13.74 -7.97
CA GLU A 80 -23.43 -14.09 -6.57
C GLU A 80 -24.66 -14.00 -5.65
N SER A 81 -25.74 -13.33 -6.08
CA SER A 81 -27.00 -13.30 -5.33
C SER A 81 -27.89 -14.53 -5.51
N SER A 82 -27.57 -15.44 -6.45
CA SER A 82 -28.41 -16.62 -6.74
C SER A 82 -27.91 -17.95 -6.15
N ASP A 83 -26.67 -18.03 -5.66
CA ASP A 83 -26.08 -19.28 -5.15
C ASP A 83 -25.56 -19.11 -3.71
N VAL A 84 -26.46 -19.21 -2.72
CA VAL A 84 -26.09 -19.61 -1.35
C VAL A 84 -27.22 -20.45 -0.76
N THR A 85 -27.07 -21.77 -0.80
CA THR A 85 -27.72 -22.69 0.14
C THR A 85 -26.65 -23.49 0.88
N ASP A 86 -26.77 -23.45 2.21
CA ASP A 86 -26.08 -24.18 3.29
C ASP A 86 -25.17 -25.36 2.97
N THR A 87 -23.99 -25.40 3.59
CA THR A 87 -23.71 -26.29 4.75
C THR A 87 -22.33 -26.01 5.36
N VAL A 88 -22.30 -25.97 6.69
CA VAL A 88 -21.11 -25.77 7.53
C VAL A 88 -20.69 -27.14 8.07
N HIS A 89 -19.42 -27.53 7.97
CA HIS A 89 -18.87 -28.58 8.83
C HIS A 89 -17.52 -28.16 9.41
N LEU A 90 -17.50 -28.12 10.73
CA LEU A 90 -16.41 -27.82 11.66
C LEU A 90 -15.71 -29.14 12.00
N TYR A 91 -14.38 -29.22 11.91
CA TYR A 91 -13.60 -30.25 12.60
C TYR A 91 -12.29 -29.72 13.17
N ASP A 92 -12.00 -30.27 14.36
CA ASP A 92 -11.06 -29.89 15.40
C ASP A 92 -9.56 -29.98 15.05
N VAL A 93 -8.79 -29.20 15.82
CA VAL A 93 -7.32 -29.23 15.89
C VAL A 93 -6.90 -30.22 16.98
N GLN A 94 -6.00 -31.16 16.66
CA GLN A 94 -5.29 -31.95 17.66
C GLN A 94 -3.77 -31.83 17.49
N GLU A 95 -3.11 -31.59 18.62
CA GLU A 95 -1.65 -31.47 18.81
C GLU A 95 -0.91 -32.76 18.45
N VAL A 96 0.29 -32.63 17.87
CA VAL A 96 1.21 -33.76 17.67
C VAL A 96 2.40 -33.60 18.61
N VAL A 97 2.52 -34.56 19.53
CA VAL A 97 3.68 -34.80 20.39
C VAL A 97 4.76 -35.51 19.60
N VAL A 98 6.00 -35.06 19.74
CA VAL A 98 7.18 -35.63 19.08
C VAL A 98 7.79 -36.70 20.00
N GLU A 99 7.81 -37.96 19.57
CA GLU A 99 8.54 -39.03 20.25
C GLU A 99 9.48 -39.71 19.24
N SER A 100 10.73 -39.88 19.67
CA SER A 100 11.88 -40.34 18.88
C SER A 100 12.23 -41.81 19.16
N LEU A 101 12.91 -42.47 18.20
CA LEU A 101 13.77 -43.68 18.25
C LEU A 101 13.22 -44.89 17.44
N PRO A 102 14.03 -45.91 17.10
CA PRO A 102 15.41 -45.91 16.56
C PRO A 102 15.59 -46.83 15.32
N LEU A 103 16.79 -46.81 14.74
CA LEU A 103 17.25 -47.71 13.65
C LEU A 103 17.24 -49.20 14.05
N SER A 104 16.81 -50.06 13.14
CA SER A 104 17.33 -51.43 13.00
C SER A 104 17.24 -51.95 11.56
N SER A 105 18.33 -52.56 11.11
CA SER A 105 18.53 -53.31 9.88
C SER A 105 17.74 -54.61 9.86
N ASP A 106 17.13 -54.97 8.73
CA ASP A 106 17.26 -56.34 8.22
C ASP A 106 16.91 -56.47 6.73
N SER A 107 17.36 -57.57 6.15
CA SER A 107 17.63 -57.76 4.72
C SER A 107 16.59 -58.66 4.02
N GLN A 108 16.48 -58.50 2.69
CA GLN A 108 15.94 -59.40 1.64
C GLN A 108 14.44 -59.31 1.28
N PRO A 109 14.03 -59.74 0.06
CA PRO A 109 14.68 -59.59 -1.26
C PRO A 109 13.72 -59.03 -2.35
N VAL A 110 14.32 -58.83 -3.54
CA VAL A 110 13.85 -58.18 -4.77
C VAL A 110 12.64 -58.87 -5.42
N GLU A 111 11.59 -58.10 -5.71
CA GLU A 111 10.59 -58.42 -6.75
C GLU A 111 10.62 -57.32 -7.84
N GLU A 112 10.53 -57.76 -9.09
CA GLU A 112 10.68 -56.95 -10.32
C GLU A 112 9.53 -55.94 -10.47
N GLU A 113 9.85 -54.65 -10.59
CA GLU A 113 8.89 -53.61 -10.99
C GLU A 113 8.79 -53.52 -12.53
N PRO A 114 7.59 -53.28 -13.08
CA PRO A 114 7.39 -53.18 -14.52
C PRO A 114 7.97 -51.89 -15.08
N GLU A 115 8.57 -51.97 -16.27
CA GLU A 115 9.02 -50.81 -17.05
C GLU A 115 7.84 -49.85 -17.31
N ILE A 116 7.86 -48.68 -16.66
CA ILE A 116 6.96 -47.57 -16.94
C ILE A 116 7.58 -46.74 -18.06
N GLU A 117 6.91 -46.69 -19.22
CA GLU A 117 7.22 -45.72 -20.28
C GLU A 117 7.23 -44.29 -19.68
N HIS A 118 8.39 -43.64 -19.72
CA HIS A 118 8.50 -42.21 -19.44
C HIS A 118 7.84 -41.43 -20.58
N ASP A 119 6.56 -41.12 -20.40
CA ASP A 119 5.88 -40.05 -21.14
C ASP A 119 6.50 -38.73 -20.66
N ASP A 120 7.41 -38.17 -21.47
CA ASP A 120 8.00 -36.82 -21.33
C ASP A 120 6.92 -35.74 -21.52
N LYS A 121 5.85 -35.79 -20.72
CA LYS A 121 5.02 -34.62 -20.47
C LYS A 121 5.82 -33.75 -19.54
N GLU A 122 6.42 -32.72 -20.13
CA GLU A 122 6.94 -31.54 -19.48
C GLU A 122 5.92 -31.08 -18.43
N VAL A 123 6.06 -31.54 -17.19
CA VAL A 123 5.26 -31.07 -16.07
C VAL A 123 5.72 -29.64 -15.88
N GLN A 124 4.99 -28.70 -16.48
CA GLN A 124 5.06 -27.30 -16.09
C GLN A 124 4.75 -27.28 -14.60
N CYS A 125 5.82 -27.23 -13.81
CA CYS A 125 5.75 -26.99 -12.39
C CYS A 125 5.34 -25.52 -12.27
N GLU A 126 4.04 -25.26 -12.46
CA GLU A 126 3.43 -23.96 -12.21
C GLU A 126 3.86 -23.59 -10.80
N ILE A 127 4.63 -22.51 -10.67
CA ILE A 127 4.81 -21.88 -9.37
C ILE A 127 3.42 -21.32 -9.06
N PRO A 128 2.58 -21.97 -8.23
CA PRO A 128 1.14 -21.73 -8.23
C PRO A 128 0.77 -20.31 -7.80
N VAL A 129 1.75 -19.60 -7.22
CA VAL A 129 1.63 -18.27 -6.63
C VAL A 129 1.93 -17.16 -7.64
N VAL A 130 2.73 -17.41 -8.70
CA VAL A 130 3.24 -16.33 -9.58
C VAL A 130 2.90 -16.51 -11.07
N GLY A 131 2.27 -17.64 -11.41
CA GLY A 131 1.72 -17.90 -12.74
C GLY A 131 2.78 -18.12 -13.84
N PRO A 132 2.35 -18.31 -15.09
CA PRO A 132 3.23 -18.67 -16.21
C PRO A 132 4.21 -17.55 -16.60
N ALA A 133 3.92 -16.29 -16.27
CA ALA A 133 4.80 -15.16 -16.55
C ALA A 133 6.17 -15.27 -15.85
N ALA A 134 6.27 -16.09 -14.79
CA ALA A 134 7.53 -16.38 -14.11
C ALA A 134 8.57 -17.06 -15.02
N PHE A 135 8.13 -17.68 -16.12
CA PHE A 135 9.03 -18.29 -17.12
C PHE A 135 9.49 -17.27 -18.18
N ASP A 136 8.87 -16.09 -18.24
CA ASP A 136 9.11 -15.04 -19.25
C ASP A 136 9.72 -13.75 -18.70
N LEU A 137 10.70 -13.92 -17.80
CA LEU A 137 11.43 -12.82 -17.21
C LEU A 137 12.39 -12.14 -18.21
N ASN A 138 12.56 -10.82 -18.04
CA ASN A 138 13.46 -9.99 -18.86
C ASN A 138 14.93 -10.46 -18.83
N TYR A 139 15.37 -11.01 -17.70
CA TYR A 139 16.66 -11.69 -17.60
C TYR A 139 16.43 -13.19 -17.70
N LYS A 140 16.95 -13.79 -18.77
CA LYS A 140 16.93 -15.24 -18.97
C LYS A 140 18.25 -15.82 -18.47
N CYS A 141 18.20 -16.55 -17.36
CA CYS A 141 19.33 -17.32 -16.85
C CYS A 141 19.18 -18.77 -17.32
N SER A 142 20.15 -19.30 -18.07
CA SER A 142 20.16 -20.71 -18.48
C SER A 142 20.75 -21.63 -17.41
N LEU A 143 21.41 -21.07 -16.38
CA LEU A 143 22.09 -21.84 -15.33
C LEU A 143 21.17 -22.27 -14.20
N LEU A 144 20.03 -21.59 -14.01
CA LEU A 144 19.09 -21.85 -12.92
C LEU A 144 17.67 -21.84 -13.45
N SER A 145 16.86 -22.81 -13.01
CA SER A 145 15.43 -22.86 -13.29
C SER A 145 14.72 -21.64 -12.66
N PRO A 146 13.55 -21.21 -13.19
CA PRO A 146 12.77 -20.15 -12.53
C PRO A 146 12.43 -20.47 -11.06
N GLN A 147 12.22 -21.74 -10.73
CA GLN A 147 11.97 -22.20 -9.35
C GLN A 147 13.18 -21.93 -8.46
N ASP A 148 14.39 -22.27 -8.90
CA ASP A 148 15.62 -22.03 -8.15
C ASP A 148 15.94 -20.54 -8.03
N GLN A 149 15.67 -19.77 -9.08
CA GLN A 149 15.83 -18.32 -9.06
C GLN A 149 14.86 -17.65 -8.05
N LEU A 150 13.61 -18.11 -7.99
CA LEU A 150 12.66 -17.68 -6.97
C LEU A 150 13.14 -18.08 -5.58
N PHE A 151 13.56 -19.33 -5.39
CA PHE A 151 14.04 -19.83 -4.10
C PHE A 151 15.25 -19.03 -3.60
N LEU A 152 16.23 -18.76 -4.47
CA LEU A 152 17.36 -17.88 -4.21
C LEU A 152 16.89 -16.49 -3.74
N THR A 153 15.91 -15.91 -4.44
CA THR A 153 15.34 -14.60 -4.08
C THR A 153 14.63 -14.64 -2.71
N LEU A 154 13.92 -15.71 -2.40
CA LEU A 154 13.27 -15.90 -1.10
C LEU A 154 14.28 -16.06 0.04
N ILE A 155 15.40 -16.77 -0.18
CA ILE A 155 16.51 -16.83 0.78
C ILE A 155 17.05 -15.42 1.03
N LYS A 156 17.31 -14.64 -0.04
CA LYS A 156 17.78 -13.26 0.08
C LYS A 156 16.83 -12.41 0.93
N LEU A 157 15.53 -12.45 0.64
CA LEU A 157 14.51 -11.69 1.36
C LEU A 157 14.39 -12.13 2.83
N ARG A 158 14.43 -13.44 3.09
CA ARG A 158 14.27 -13.97 4.44
C ARG A 158 15.50 -13.71 5.31
N GLN A 159 16.68 -14.03 4.80
CA GLN A 159 17.92 -14.09 5.57
C GLN A 159 18.85 -12.90 5.38
N ALA A 160 18.59 -12.03 4.39
CA ALA A 160 19.54 -11.01 3.96
C ALA A 160 20.93 -11.56 3.60
N ALA A 161 20.97 -12.80 3.08
CA ALA A 161 22.21 -13.47 2.68
C ALA A 161 23.02 -12.61 1.72
N GLU A 162 24.35 -12.62 1.82
CA GLU A 162 25.19 -11.85 0.91
C GLU A 162 25.20 -12.47 -0.49
N ASP A 163 25.45 -11.67 -1.53
CA ASP A 163 25.42 -12.18 -2.91
C ASP A 163 26.49 -13.24 -3.13
N VAL A 164 27.65 -13.12 -2.46
CA VAL A 164 28.72 -14.12 -2.44
C VAL A 164 28.30 -15.44 -1.81
N GLU A 165 27.48 -15.40 -0.75
CA GLU A 165 26.97 -16.62 -0.10
C GLU A 165 26.01 -17.36 -1.03
N LEU A 166 25.08 -16.61 -1.65
CA LEU A 166 24.15 -17.15 -2.61
C LEU A 166 24.86 -17.66 -3.88
N SER A 167 25.92 -16.99 -4.32
CA SER A 167 26.67 -17.40 -5.51
C SER A 167 27.35 -18.75 -5.29
N MET A 168 27.89 -18.98 -4.09
CA MET A 168 28.46 -20.27 -3.68
C MET A 168 27.37 -21.35 -3.56
N LEU A 169 26.23 -21.04 -2.92
CA LEU A 169 25.14 -21.99 -2.70
C LEU A 169 24.53 -22.50 -4.02
N PHE A 170 24.36 -21.61 -4.99
CA PHE A 170 23.74 -21.92 -6.28
C PHE A 170 24.75 -22.14 -7.42
N GLN A 171 26.06 -22.12 -7.11
CA GLN A 171 27.15 -22.35 -8.08
C GLN A 171 27.08 -21.45 -9.33
N VAL A 172 26.74 -20.19 -9.11
CA VAL A 172 26.70 -19.14 -10.15
C VAL A 172 27.62 -17.99 -9.77
N SER A 173 27.85 -17.02 -10.67
CA SER A 173 28.60 -15.82 -10.31
C SER A 173 27.77 -14.86 -9.45
N GLU A 174 28.41 -14.06 -8.61
CA GLU A 174 27.74 -12.97 -7.85
C GLU A 174 26.97 -12.01 -8.77
N SER A 175 27.51 -11.73 -9.96
CA SER A 175 26.83 -10.92 -10.96
C SER A 175 25.53 -11.56 -11.48
N THR A 176 25.45 -12.90 -11.51
CA THR A 176 24.23 -13.63 -11.87
C THR A 176 23.20 -13.56 -10.75
N VAL A 177 23.63 -13.76 -9.50
CA VAL A 177 22.79 -13.59 -8.30
C VAL A 177 22.14 -12.21 -8.27
N SER A 178 22.92 -11.15 -8.43
CA SER A 178 22.44 -9.76 -8.43
C SER A 178 21.37 -9.49 -9.51
N LYS A 179 21.59 -10.00 -10.73
CA LYS A 179 20.63 -9.88 -11.84
C LYS A 179 19.36 -10.66 -11.58
N ILE A 180 19.47 -11.88 -11.04
CA ILE A 180 18.32 -12.72 -10.66
C ILE A 180 17.48 -11.98 -9.62
N ILE A 181 18.09 -11.55 -8.50
CA ILE A 181 17.37 -10.86 -7.43
C ILE A 181 16.68 -9.61 -7.96
N THR A 182 17.38 -8.76 -8.71
CA THR A 182 16.79 -7.54 -9.28
C THR A 182 15.60 -7.85 -10.19
N THR A 183 15.72 -8.87 -11.03
CA THR A 183 14.65 -9.28 -11.96
C THR A 183 13.44 -9.80 -11.21
N TRP A 184 13.64 -10.70 -10.26
CA TRP A 184 12.56 -11.29 -9.47
C TRP A 184 11.89 -10.30 -8.54
N ILE A 185 12.64 -9.39 -7.89
CA ILE A 185 12.05 -8.35 -7.05
C ILE A 185 11.15 -7.42 -7.87
N ASN A 186 11.60 -7.01 -9.06
CA ASN A 186 10.77 -6.20 -9.95
C ASN A 186 9.54 -6.97 -10.44
N PHE A 187 9.71 -8.23 -10.84
CA PHE A 187 8.60 -9.08 -11.26
C PHE A 187 7.57 -9.26 -10.15
N LEU A 188 8.00 -9.67 -8.95
CA LEU A 188 7.15 -9.82 -7.78
C LEU A 188 6.47 -8.50 -7.39
N TYR A 189 7.17 -7.36 -7.50
CA TYR A 189 6.57 -6.05 -7.27
C TYR A 189 5.37 -5.81 -8.20
N PHE A 190 5.52 -6.02 -9.51
CA PHE A 190 4.42 -5.82 -10.45
C PHE A 190 3.28 -6.81 -10.22
N GLN A 191 3.59 -8.10 -10.02
CA GLN A 191 2.58 -9.13 -9.74
C GLN A 191 1.78 -8.82 -8.46
N LEU A 192 2.44 -8.45 -7.37
CA LEU A 192 1.77 -8.10 -6.12
C LEU A 192 1.03 -6.76 -6.20
N LYS A 193 1.51 -5.83 -7.04
CA LYS A 193 0.84 -4.54 -7.27
C LYS A 193 -0.49 -4.70 -7.99
N GLU A 194 -0.61 -5.68 -8.89
CA GLU A 194 -1.89 -6.00 -9.55
C GLU A 194 -2.97 -6.45 -8.55
N LEU A 195 -2.57 -7.05 -7.42
CA LEU A 195 -3.46 -7.51 -6.35
C LEU A 195 -3.77 -6.42 -5.30
N GLU A 196 -3.21 -5.21 -5.44
CA GLU A 196 -3.31 -4.17 -4.41
C GLU A 196 -4.76 -3.76 -4.09
N ASP A 197 -5.63 -3.72 -5.11
CA ASP A 197 -7.05 -3.39 -4.93
C ASP A 197 -7.79 -4.45 -4.12
N ASP A 198 -7.39 -5.73 -4.22
CA ASP A 198 -7.99 -6.85 -3.48
C ASP A 198 -7.57 -6.84 -1.99
N PHE A 199 -6.45 -6.18 -1.66
CA PHE A 199 -6.01 -6.02 -0.27
C PHE A 199 -6.77 -4.93 0.51
N TRP A 200 -7.67 -4.17 -0.13
CA TRP A 200 -8.49 -3.16 0.56
C TRP A 200 -9.94 -3.65 0.80
N PRO A 201 -10.20 -4.48 1.83
CA PRO A 201 -11.49 -5.13 2.00
C PRO A 201 -12.61 -4.15 2.32
N SER A 202 -13.83 -4.48 1.87
CA SER A 202 -15.05 -3.73 2.17
C SER A 202 -15.28 -3.62 3.69
N MET A 203 -16.00 -2.58 4.13
CA MET A 203 -16.36 -2.46 5.55
C MET A 203 -17.22 -3.63 6.04
N LYS A 204 -18.04 -4.23 5.16
CA LYS A 204 -18.81 -5.44 5.45
C LYS A 204 -17.88 -6.60 5.81
N THR A 205 -16.87 -6.86 4.98
CA THR A 205 -15.86 -7.90 5.19
C THR A 205 -15.07 -7.66 6.48
N ILE A 206 -14.69 -6.40 6.74
CA ILE A 206 -14.00 -6.01 7.97
C ILE A 206 -14.86 -6.32 9.20
N LYS A 207 -16.14 -5.91 9.20
CA LYS A 207 -17.04 -6.14 10.34
C LYS A 207 -17.27 -7.63 10.60
N GLN A 208 -17.37 -8.45 9.55
CA GLN A 208 -17.54 -9.90 9.68
C GLN A 208 -16.37 -10.58 10.40
N HIS A 209 -15.14 -10.11 10.17
CA HIS A 209 -13.92 -10.69 10.75
C HIS A 209 -13.34 -9.87 11.90
N MET A 210 -14.03 -8.81 12.34
CA MET A 210 -13.53 -7.94 13.40
C MET A 210 -13.63 -8.65 14.75
N PRO A 211 -12.55 -8.71 15.54
CA PRO A 211 -12.62 -9.27 16.89
C PRO A 211 -13.66 -8.54 17.76
N ILE A 212 -14.44 -9.29 18.53
CA ILE A 212 -15.55 -8.76 19.36
C ILE A 212 -15.08 -7.64 20.29
N ASP A 213 -13.91 -7.79 20.90
CA ASP A 213 -13.36 -6.77 21.81
C ASP A 213 -12.88 -5.50 21.10
N PHE A 214 -12.58 -5.61 19.80
CA PHE A 214 -12.27 -4.46 18.96
C PHE A 214 -13.58 -3.74 18.56
N SER A 215 -14.57 -4.51 18.09
CA SER A 215 -15.82 -3.96 17.55
C SER A 215 -16.64 -3.17 18.56
N LYS A 216 -16.66 -3.60 19.83
CA LYS A 216 -17.35 -2.90 20.94
C LYS A 216 -16.91 -1.44 21.13
N LYS A 217 -15.65 -1.12 20.80
CA LYS A 217 -15.06 0.22 21.04
C LYS A 217 -14.75 0.97 19.77
N PHE A 218 -14.37 0.25 18.72
CA PHE A 218 -13.81 0.80 17.49
C PHE A 218 -14.42 0.15 16.25
N GLY A 219 -15.71 -0.21 16.30
CA GLY A 219 -16.44 -0.98 15.29
C GLY A 219 -16.54 -0.37 13.88
N ASN A 220 -16.20 0.92 13.75
CA ASN A 220 -16.13 1.61 12.46
C ASN A 220 -14.69 1.77 11.94
N THR A 221 -13.70 1.14 12.57
CA THR A 221 -12.31 1.25 12.11
C THR A 221 -12.11 0.43 10.85
N ARG A 222 -11.66 1.09 9.78
CA ARG A 222 -11.34 0.48 8.50
C ARG A 222 -9.89 0.03 8.43
N VAL A 223 -8.98 0.84 8.97
CA VAL A 223 -7.54 0.58 8.94
C VAL A 223 -6.85 1.16 10.18
N ILE A 224 -5.80 0.47 10.63
CA ILE A 224 -4.86 0.92 11.66
C ILE A 224 -3.53 1.17 10.97
N LEU A 225 -3.01 2.40 11.05
CA LEU A 225 -1.81 2.84 10.35
C LEU A 225 -0.65 3.01 11.33
N ASP A 226 0.54 2.57 10.90
CA ASP A 226 1.80 2.87 11.57
C ASP A 226 2.95 2.90 10.56
N ALA A 227 3.94 3.74 10.83
CA ALA A 227 5.10 3.90 9.96
C ALA A 227 6.25 3.01 10.42
N THR A 228 6.86 2.28 9.48
CA THR A 228 8.12 1.56 9.72
C THR A 228 9.25 2.22 8.96
N GLU A 229 10.46 2.16 9.53
CA GLU A 229 11.67 2.68 8.92
C GLU A 229 12.69 1.56 8.69
N GLN A 230 13.28 1.59 7.50
CA GLN A 230 14.35 0.73 7.02
C GLN A 230 15.67 1.51 6.95
N PRO A 231 16.75 1.07 7.59
CA PRO A 231 18.06 1.70 7.42
C PRO A 231 18.59 1.54 5.99
N ILE A 232 19.19 2.61 5.48
CA ILE A 232 19.89 2.61 4.19
C ILE A 232 21.34 3.06 4.37
N GLN A 233 22.20 2.64 3.44
CA GLN A 233 23.56 3.13 3.40
C GLN A 233 23.54 4.66 3.25
N LYS A 234 24.35 5.34 4.04
CA LYS A 234 24.48 6.80 4.01
C LYS A 234 24.74 7.24 2.55
N PRO A 235 23.83 8.04 1.96
CA PRO A 235 24.06 8.58 0.62
C PRO A 235 25.32 9.44 0.58
N SER A 236 26.07 9.36 -0.53
CA SER A 236 27.22 10.23 -0.77
C SER A 236 26.82 11.67 -1.09
N ASN A 237 25.66 11.84 -1.74
CA ASN A 237 25.07 13.13 -2.02
C ASN A 237 24.50 13.74 -0.73
N VAL A 238 24.95 14.97 -0.40
CA VAL A 238 24.60 15.66 0.84
C VAL A 238 23.10 15.98 0.95
N ASP A 239 22.45 16.36 -0.16
CA ASP A 239 21.01 16.63 -0.19
C ASP A 239 20.18 15.35 0.02
N ALA A 240 20.57 14.26 -0.64
CA ALA A 240 19.97 12.95 -0.42
C ALA A 240 20.20 12.47 1.03
N GLN A 241 21.38 12.73 1.58
CA GLN A 241 21.71 12.41 2.97
C GLN A 241 20.81 13.20 3.95
N SER A 242 20.63 14.50 3.75
CA SER A 242 19.77 15.30 4.63
C SER A 242 18.30 14.89 4.54
N LYS A 243 17.81 14.57 3.33
CA LYS A 243 16.42 14.12 3.11
C LYS A 243 16.15 12.74 3.72
N THR A 244 17.12 11.84 3.66
CA THR A 244 16.94 10.48 4.21
C THR A 244 17.25 10.40 5.69
N TRP A 245 17.76 11.46 6.32
CA TRP A 245 18.06 11.47 7.75
C TRP A 245 16.79 11.39 8.61
N SER A 246 16.67 10.32 9.39
CA SER A 246 15.64 10.20 10.41
C SER A 246 16.20 10.65 11.75
N SER A 247 15.68 11.77 12.25
CA SER A 247 16.00 12.26 13.60
C SER A 247 15.55 11.28 14.69
N TYR A 248 14.52 10.47 14.41
CA TYR A 248 14.01 9.47 15.34
C TYR A 248 14.91 8.23 15.43
N LYS A 249 15.49 7.78 14.29
CA LYS A 249 16.37 6.61 14.24
C LYS A 249 17.86 6.94 14.31
N HIS A 250 18.20 8.22 14.29
CA HIS A 250 19.58 8.74 14.26
C HIS A 250 20.43 8.11 13.14
N LYS A 251 19.82 7.89 11.96
CA LYS A 251 20.47 7.33 10.78
C LYS A 251 19.69 7.65 9.51
N ASN A 252 20.31 7.41 8.35
CA ASN A 252 19.63 7.49 7.06
C ASN A 252 18.67 6.30 6.90
N THR A 253 17.39 6.58 6.63
CA THR A 253 16.34 5.58 6.49
C THR A 253 15.43 5.86 5.31
N LEU A 254 14.74 4.82 4.87
CA LEU A 254 13.50 4.91 4.11
C LEU A 254 12.33 4.60 5.05
N LYS A 255 11.25 5.34 4.92
CA LYS A 255 10.05 5.25 5.73
C LYS A 255 8.87 4.79 4.87
N THR A 256 8.10 3.84 5.37
CA THR A 256 6.91 3.31 4.71
C THR A 256 5.75 3.25 5.70
N MET A 257 4.57 3.71 5.28
CA MET A 257 3.34 3.58 6.05
C MET A 257 2.71 2.22 5.79
N ILE A 258 2.42 1.48 6.85
CA ILE A 258 1.74 0.19 6.80
C ILE A 258 0.35 0.34 7.42
N GLY A 259 -0.66 -0.17 6.74
CA GLY A 259 -2.02 -0.27 7.23
C GLY A 259 -2.45 -1.71 7.39
N ILE A 260 -3.05 -2.01 8.54
CA ILE A 260 -3.68 -3.30 8.79
C ILE A 260 -5.18 -3.12 9.03
N THR A 261 -5.94 -4.15 8.69
CA THR A 261 -7.32 -4.30 9.17
C THR A 261 -7.35 -4.53 10.68
N PRO A 262 -8.51 -4.31 11.34
CA PRO A 262 -8.69 -4.66 12.76
C PRO A 262 -8.42 -6.13 13.12
N ASN A 263 -8.46 -7.05 12.15
CA ASN A 263 -8.12 -8.46 12.34
C ASN A 263 -6.63 -8.77 12.05
N GLY A 264 -5.82 -7.77 11.74
CA GLY A 264 -4.37 -7.93 11.55
C GLY A 264 -3.89 -8.21 10.13
N ALA A 265 -4.79 -8.38 9.15
CA ALA A 265 -4.39 -8.51 7.75
C ALA A 265 -3.82 -7.17 7.24
N VAL A 266 -2.67 -7.20 6.55
CA VAL A 266 -2.10 -6.03 5.88
C VAL A 266 -3.02 -5.64 4.73
N SER A 267 -3.52 -4.40 4.76
CA SER A 267 -4.45 -3.88 3.75
C SER A 267 -3.93 -2.68 2.99
N TYR A 268 -2.83 -2.09 3.44
CA TYR A 268 -2.26 -0.91 2.80
C TYR A 268 -0.75 -0.82 3.02
N ILE A 269 -0.03 -0.45 1.97
CA ILE A 269 1.40 -0.16 2.00
C ILE A 269 1.62 1.09 1.15
N SER A 270 2.22 2.15 1.71
CA SER A 270 2.57 3.33 0.92
C SER A 270 3.81 3.07 0.05
N SER A 271 4.06 3.96 -0.92
CA SER A 271 5.42 4.11 -1.46
C SER A 271 6.42 4.37 -0.34
N ALA A 272 7.69 4.03 -0.56
CA ALA A 272 8.78 4.37 0.35
C ALA A 272 9.12 5.86 0.23
N TYR A 273 9.31 6.53 1.36
CA TYR A 273 9.67 7.93 1.48
C TYR A 273 11.02 8.08 2.18
N ALA A 274 11.67 9.22 2.00
CA ALA A 274 12.90 9.52 2.73
C ALA A 274 12.61 9.65 4.25
N GLY A 275 13.55 9.23 5.10
CA GLY A 275 13.37 9.18 6.57
C GLY A 275 12.95 10.50 7.23
N SER A 276 13.27 11.65 6.63
CA SER A 276 12.87 12.96 7.16
C SER A 276 11.40 13.31 6.90
N VAL A 277 10.70 12.56 6.04
CA VAL A 277 9.30 12.83 5.70
C VAL A 277 8.41 12.46 6.90
N SER A 278 7.53 13.40 7.27
CA SER A 278 6.58 13.18 8.35
C SER A 278 5.46 12.23 7.93
N ASP A 279 4.91 11.50 8.89
CA ASP A 279 3.83 10.54 8.66
C ASP A 279 2.58 11.21 8.06
N ARG A 280 2.31 12.47 8.45
CA ARG A 280 1.29 13.32 7.83
C ARG A 280 1.54 13.53 6.34
N GLN A 281 2.75 13.88 5.94
CA GLN A 281 3.09 14.10 4.52
C GLN A 281 2.97 12.82 3.68
N ILE A 282 3.20 11.66 4.29
CA ILE A 282 2.96 10.37 3.63
C ILE A 282 1.46 10.20 3.35
N ILE A 283 0.62 10.48 4.35
CA ILE A 283 -0.84 10.40 4.20
C ILE A 283 -1.37 11.43 3.19
N GLU A 284 -0.88 12.66 3.22
CA GLU A 284 -1.25 13.73 2.27
C GLU A 284 -0.99 13.36 0.80
N ARG A 285 0.01 12.52 0.55
CA ARG A 285 0.41 12.06 -0.79
C ARG A 285 -0.11 10.66 -1.12
N SER A 286 -0.88 10.06 -0.21
CA SER A 286 -1.34 8.68 -0.35
C SER A 286 -2.68 8.56 -1.06
N THR A 287 -2.92 7.38 -1.63
CA THR A 287 -4.23 6.97 -2.16
C THR A 287 -5.29 6.83 -1.07
N LEU A 288 -4.95 6.92 0.23
CA LEU A 288 -5.93 6.90 1.32
C LEU A 288 -6.90 8.10 1.25
N LEU A 289 -6.49 9.20 0.62
CA LEU A 289 -7.35 10.37 0.46
C LEU A 289 -8.28 10.27 -0.76
N ASP A 290 -8.19 9.20 -1.56
CA ASP A 290 -9.08 9.00 -2.69
C ASP A 290 -10.53 8.78 -2.20
N SER A 291 -11.49 9.42 -2.87
CA SER A 291 -12.89 9.45 -2.46
C SER A 291 -13.59 8.08 -2.44
N ASN A 292 -12.96 7.05 -3.01
CA ASN A 292 -13.46 5.67 -3.04
C ASN A 292 -12.87 4.79 -1.93
N LYS A 293 -11.88 5.25 -1.15
CA LYS A 293 -11.26 4.42 -0.11
C LYS A 293 -12.16 4.26 1.12
N PHE A 294 -12.85 5.32 1.50
CA PHE A 294 -13.65 5.36 2.71
C PHE A 294 -15.11 5.75 2.45
N SER A 295 -16.00 5.21 3.27
CA SER A 295 -17.39 5.66 3.35
C SER A 295 -17.58 6.63 4.52
N PRO A 296 -18.51 7.59 4.42
CA PRO A 296 -18.86 8.47 5.53
C PRO A 296 -19.19 7.70 6.82
N GLY A 297 -18.62 8.14 7.95
CA GLY A 297 -18.78 7.51 9.26
C GLY A 297 -17.78 6.39 9.57
N GLU A 298 -16.96 5.99 8.60
CA GLU A 298 -15.80 5.11 8.84
C GLU A 298 -14.69 5.85 9.59
N SER A 299 -13.75 5.07 10.14
CA SER A 299 -12.65 5.62 10.91
C SER A 299 -11.31 4.96 10.62
N ILE A 300 -10.26 5.73 10.85
CA ILE A 300 -8.86 5.34 10.75
C ILE A 300 -8.29 5.38 12.16
N MET A 301 -7.39 4.47 12.50
CA MET A 301 -6.65 4.52 13.76
C MET A 301 -5.17 4.79 13.48
N THR A 302 -4.60 5.83 14.10
CA THR A 302 -3.22 6.26 13.86
C THR A 302 -2.49 6.57 15.16
N ASP A 303 -1.16 6.68 15.10
CA ASP A 303 -0.36 7.10 16.25
C ASP A 303 -0.58 8.59 16.62
N ARG A 304 -0.28 8.92 17.88
CA ARG A 304 -0.49 10.21 18.54
C ARG A 304 0.14 11.41 17.80
N GLY A 305 1.18 11.19 17.01
CA GLY A 305 1.87 12.22 16.23
C GLY A 305 1.18 12.59 14.91
N ILE A 306 0.19 11.82 14.47
CA ILE A 306 -0.44 11.95 13.15
C ILE A 306 -1.69 12.83 13.27
N MET A 307 -1.49 14.15 13.33
CA MET A 307 -2.58 15.12 13.27
C MET A 307 -3.12 15.19 11.83
N THR A 308 -4.07 14.32 11.46
CA THR A 308 -4.61 14.22 10.09
C THR A 308 -6.12 14.28 10.00
N GLN A 309 -6.84 14.57 11.09
CA GLN A 309 -8.30 14.66 11.09
C GLN A 309 -8.83 15.66 10.05
N ASP A 310 -8.10 16.75 9.81
CA ASP A 310 -8.42 17.76 8.79
C ASP A 310 -8.36 17.21 7.36
N LEU A 311 -7.46 16.26 7.07
CA LEU A 311 -7.33 15.64 5.75
C LEU A 311 -8.55 14.78 5.38
N PHE A 312 -9.17 14.18 6.40
CA PHE A 312 -10.29 13.24 6.25
C PHE A 312 -11.67 13.87 6.54
N ALA A 313 -11.70 15.11 7.04
CA ALA A 313 -12.92 15.79 7.45
C ALA A 313 -13.93 15.97 6.31
N THR A 314 -13.46 16.24 5.08
CA THR A 314 -14.32 16.43 3.90
C THR A 314 -15.05 15.15 3.47
N GLN A 315 -14.53 13.99 3.86
CA GLN A 315 -15.12 12.66 3.57
C GLN A 315 -15.95 12.13 4.74
N ASN A 316 -16.09 12.91 5.82
CA ASN A 316 -16.73 12.49 7.08
C ASN A 316 -16.10 11.19 7.64
N VAL A 317 -14.77 11.10 7.58
CA VAL A 317 -13.99 9.99 8.12
C VAL A 317 -13.29 10.43 9.41
N TYR A 318 -13.44 9.62 10.46
CA TYR A 318 -12.91 9.94 11.78
C TYR A 318 -11.52 9.36 12.00
N VAL A 319 -10.60 10.12 12.57
CA VAL A 319 -9.24 9.67 12.89
C VAL A 319 -9.11 9.45 14.40
N ASN A 320 -9.14 8.19 14.80
CA ASN A 320 -8.89 7.74 16.16
C ASN A 320 -7.41 7.93 16.52
N THR A 321 -7.10 9.07 17.12
CA THR A 321 -5.77 9.41 17.66
C THR A 321 -5.87 9.64 19.16
N PRO A 322 -4.87 9.23 19.97
CA PRO A 322 -4.81 9.62 21.37
C PRO A 322 -4.78 11.16 21.51
N SER A 323 -5.48 11.71 22.50
CA SER A 323 -5.53 13.15 22.77
C SER A 323 -4.13 13.74 22.97
N LEU A 324 -3.86 14.90 22.38
CA LEU A 324 -2.67 15.69 22.68
C LEU A 324 -2.88 16.49 23.96
N LEU A 325 -1.84 16.62 24.78
CA LEU A 325 -1.76 17.58 25.88
C LEU A 325 -1.61 18.99 25.30
N LYS A 326 -2.67 19.54 24.68
CA LYS A 326 -2.67 20.91 24.13
C LYS A 326 -2.70 21.93 25.26
N GLY A 327 -1.55 22.18 25.91
CA GLY A 327 -1.41 23.20 26.96
C GLY A 327 -2.06 22.87 28.30
N LYS A 328 -2.57 21.65 28.48
CA LYS A 328 -3.05 21.14 29.78
C LYS A 328 -1.90 20.40 30.47
N SER A 329 -1.74 20.58 31.78
CA SER A 329 -0.78 19.82 32.61
C SER A 329 -1.16 18.35 32.74
N GLN A 330 -2.45 18.03 32.61
CA GLN A 330 -2.99 16.68 32.70
C GLN A 330 -4.23 16.52 31.80
N LEU A 331 -4.41 15.35 31.20
CA LEU A 331 -5.64 14.98 30.50
C LEU A 331 -6.70 14.53 31.51
N ASP A 332 -7.97 14.71 31.15
CA ASP A 332 -9.08 14.23 31.98
C ASP A 332 -9.02 12.68 32.11
N PRO A 333 -9.42 12.08 33.25
CA PRO A 333 -9.39 10.62 33.41
C PRO A 333 -10.14 9.86 32.31
N GLU A 334 -11.24 10.41 31.78
CA GLU A 334 -11.97 9.79 30.67
C GLU A 334 -11.19 9.84 29.35
N GLU A 335 -10.52 10.97 29.07
CA GLU A 335 -9.61 11.13 27.93
C GLU A 335 -8.42 10.16 28.04
N ILE A 336 -7.83 10.02 29.24
CA ILE A 336 -6.74 9.06 29.49
C ILE A 336 -7.22 7.63 29.26
N ALA A 337 -8.42 7.28 29.72
CA ALA A 337 -8.97 5.94 29.52
C ALA A 337 -9.23 5.65 28.04
N ARG A 338 -9.74 6.64 27.28
CA ARG A 338 -9.91 6.55 25.82
C ARG A 338 -8.57 6.39 25.11
N ASP A 339 -7.56 7.16 25.48
CA ASP A 339 -6.22 7.12 24.90
C ASP A 339 -5.52 5.78 25.17
N ARG A 340 -5.62 5.26 26.39
CA ARG A 340 -5.13 3.92 26.72
C ARG A 340 -5.81 2.85 25.88
N ARG A 341 -7.12 2.98 25.60
CA ARG A 341 -7.85 2.04 24.74
C ARG A 341 -7.38 2.11 23.29
N VAL A 342 -7.20 3.31 22.73
CA VAL A 342 -6.65 3.48 21.36
C VAL A 342 -5.24 2.90 21.27
N ALA A 343 -4.36 3.26 22.20
CA ALA A 343 -3.00 2.73 22.25
C ALA A 343 -2.96 1.20 22.37
N SER A 344 -3.85 0.61 23.19
CA SER A 344 -3.94 -0.85 23.34
C SER A 344 -4.32 -1.60 22.07
N LYS A 345 -5.01 -0.95 21.13
CA LYS A 345 -5.42 -1.56 19.85
C LYS A 345 -4.41 -1.26 18.73
N ARG A 346 -3.73 -0.12 18.80
CA ARG A 346 -2.60 0.21 17.92
C ARG A 346 -1.45 -0.81 18.01
N ILE A 347 -1.24 -1.45 19.16
CA ILE A 347 -0.20 -2.48 19.30
C ILE A 347 -0.29 -3.61 18.25
N HIS A 348 -1.46 -3.84 17.66
CA HIS A 348 -1.62 -4.85 16.61
C HIS A 348 -0.83 -4.52 15.34
N VAL A 349 -0.78 -3.24 14.93
CA VAL A 349 0.01 -2.87 13.74
C VAL A 349 1.50 -2.95 14.03
N GLU A 350 1.93 -2.58 15.24
CA GLU A 350 3.33 -2.77 15.68
C GLU A 350 3.72 -4.25 15.69
N ARG A 351 2.83 -5.14 16.14
CA ARG A 351 3.07 -6.59 16.12
C ARG A 351 3.21 -7.12 14.70
N VAL A 352 2.35 -6.71 13.77
CA VAL A 352 2.44 -7.10 12.36
C VAL A 352 3.73 -6.57 11.73
N ILE A 353 4.11 -5.32 12.01
CA ILE A 353 5.41 -4.77 11.60
C ILE A 353 6.56 -5.57 12.22
N GLY A 354 6.45 -5.96 13.49
CA GLY A 354 7.40 -6.83 14.18
C GLY A 354 7.56 -8.20 13.50
N LEU A 355 6.45 -8.80 13.06
CA LEU A 355 6.44 -10.03 12.28
C LEU A 355 7.12 -9.85 10.93
N ALA A 356 6.83 -8.74 10.22
CA ALA A 356 7.52 -8.41 8.98
C ALA A 356 9.04 -8.27 9.22
N LYS A 357 9.44 -7.66 10.34
CA LYS A 357 10.85 -7.54 10.74
C LYS A 357 11.52 -8.85 11.16
N THR A 358 10.83 -9.99 11.14
CA THR A 358 11.51 -11.29 11.18
C THR A 358 12.27 -11.60 9.90
N PHE A 359 11.92 -10.94 8.79
CA PHE A 359 12.70 -10.94 7.56
C PHE A 359 13.93 -10.07 7.77
N LYS A 360 15.11 -10.69 7.83
CA LYS A 360 16.36 -10.00 8.16
C LYS A 360 16.67 -8.87 7.20
N ILE A 361 16.20 -8.96 5.95
CA ILE A 361 16.38 -7.90 4.94
C ILE A 361 15.79 -6.56 5.41
N LEU A 362 14.74 -6.60 6.24
CA LEU A 362 14.07 -5.41 6.79
C LEU A 362 14.73 -4.87 8.08
N ASN A 363 15.88 -5.39 8.47
CA ASN A 363 16.68 -4.85 9.59
C ASN A 363 18.11 -4.47 9.19
N VAL A 364 18.64 -5.09 8.14
CA VAL A 364 19.97 -4.75 7.62
C VAL A 364 19.96 -3.41 6.89
N THR A 365 21.12 -2.76 6.85
CA THR A 365 21.26 -1.53 6.08
C THR A 365 21.22 -1.86 4.59
N LEU A 366 20.18 -1.37 3.88
CA LEU A 366 20.07 -1.59 2.44
C LEU A 366 21.17 -0.81 1.72
N LYS A 367 21.86 -1.52 0.82
CA LYS A 367 22.81 -0.92 -0.11
C LYS A 367 22.01 -0.46 -1.34
N PRO A 368 22.08 0.82 -1.72
CA PRO A 368 21.37 1.36 -2.88
C PRO A 368 21.92 0.86 -4.22
#